data_AF-W9GAZ0-F1
#
_entry.id   AF-W9GAZ0-F1
#
_cell.length_a   1.000
_cell.length_b   1.000
_cell.length_c   1.000
_cell.angle_alpha   90.00
_cell.angle_beta   90.00
_cell.angle_gamma   90.00
#
_symmetry.space_group_name_H-M   'P 1'
#
loop_
_entity.id
_entity.type
_entity.pdbx_description
1 polymer ?
#
loop_
_entity_poly.entity_id
_entity_poly.type
_entity_poly.pdbx_seq_one_letter_code
_entity_poly.pdbx_strand_id
1 'polypeptide(L)'
;MTTVEAGRPPRAARDAARPGEAGLLWRQTRHELVTLSRIPITLILSIGLPLVFFVILSALVGNSVVDERTGVRLVQYLAPGMASFGVVMATFSFLAVGLSEARSTGVLKRQSGTPVPRWVLIGGRMGAALVLGLTATALILAAGLLFYGLQVPTRSVAAIVVTLLFASACFSALGLALAVALPSMQMTLAVTNGIVIPLAFISDMFMIGGRMPDWLSTIGWLFPLRHLTAVFRDALNPYLSGAGFELDHLAVLALWGLAGAVAATLLLRRDRDRAGAAATGSGRAHVHGRAADAAPVNTAAPSTFSLVLGQVRHTQSILWRDWSAVFFAVAFPVLLVAIIPSVNGGGDVRLSNGQLLGTFYAATMAVYGAAVTAYVNMPQGLAEDRERGVLKRTGATPLPAVALLVGRVVGALAVALLTAFDIALLAAIAYRPAYPRGLPAAVLTLVVATVCFAVLGLAVMSFVRSAQAAVGVTLGTLLPLAFISDIFVVGASFPPVIEAISWFFPLRHAASAMTQAVAPDLTGSGLALDHLAVLLAWTVVGAVVVALRFRWETSEAATRPGRRRPVAGQTARTSSR
;
A
#
# COMPACT_ATOMS: atom_id res chain seq x y z
N MET A 1 0.92 49.23 56.69
CA MET A 1 1.67 48.07 57.19
C MET A 1 0.70 46.89 57.17
N THR A 2 0.65 46.16 56.05
CA THR A 2 -0.17 44.96 55.88
C THR A 2 0.65 43.98 55.03
N THR A 3 1.22 42.99 55.72
CA THR A 3 1.98 41.89 55.13
C THR A 3 1.01 40.97 54.40
N VAL A 4 1.08 40.94 53.07
CA VAL A 4 0.41 39.91 52.26
C VAL A 4 1.27 38.65 52.34
N GLU A 5 0.80 37.70 53.14
CA GLU A 5 1.37 36.36 53.24
C GLU A 5 1.21 35.64 51.90
N ALA A 6 2.33 35.35 51.23
CA ALA A 6 2.35 34.54 50.02
C ALA A 6 1.98 33.09 50.39
N GLY A 7 0.71 32.73 50.21
CA GLY A 7 0.22 31.36 50.37
C GLY A 7 1.06 30.39 49.54
N ARG A 8 1.80 29.50 50.20
CA ARG A 8 2.42 28.34 49.54
C ARG A 8 1.31 27.50 48.89
N PRO A 9 1.44 27.09 47.61
CA PRO A 9 0.45 26.20 47.01
C PRO A 9 0.37 24.89 47.81
N PRO A 10 -0.83 24.31 47.98
CA PRO A 10 -1.03 23.13 48.81
C PRO A 10 -0.16 21.97 48.32
N ARG A 11 0.64 21.39 49.24
CA ARG A 11 1.56 20.26 49.00
C ARG A 11 0.85 18.97 48.53
N ALA A 12 -0.48 18.91 48.58
CA ALA A 12 -1.28 17.71 48.32
C ALA A 12 -1.28 17.22 46.86
N ALA A 13 -0.79 18.00 45.89
CA ALA A 13 -0.71 17.58 44.48
C ALA A 13 0.61 16.86 44.11
N ARG A 14 1.54 16.66 45.07
CA ARG A 14 2.88 16.09 44.78
C ARG A 14 2.96 14.56 44.88
N ASP A 15 1.92 13.90 45.40
CA ASP A 15 1.91 12.45 45.64
C ASP A 15 0.91 11.68 44.75
N ALA A 16 0.52 12.23 43.61
CA ALA A 16 0.01 11.38 42.53
C ALA A 16 1.18 10.51 42.07
N ALA A 17 1.31 9.32 42.67
CA ALA A 17 2.37 8.35 42.40
C ALA A 17 2.62 8.33 40.88
N ARG A 18 3.85 8.67 40.48
CA ARG A 18 4.24 8.65 39.08
C ARG A 18 3.84 7.28 38.55
N PRO A 19 2.98 7.19 37.52
CA PRO A 19 2.54 5.90 37.03
C PRO A 19 3.76 5.06 36.71
N GLY A 20 3.81 3.83 37.22
CA GLY A 20 4.91 2.92 36.98
C GLY A 20 5.13 2.73 35.48
N GLU A 21 6.35 2.38 35.09
CA GLU A 21 6.74 2.28 33.69
C GLU A 21 5.83 1.34 32.86
N ALA A 22 5.38 0.24 33.45
CA ALA A 22 4.39 -0.65 32.85
C ALA A 22 3.02 0.03 32.62
N GLY A 23 2.60 0.89 33.54
CA GLY A 23 1.38 1.70 33.40
C GLY A 23 1.52 2.76 32.30
N LEU A 24 2.70 3.34 32.13
CA LEU A 24 3.01 4.23 31.02
C LEU A 24 2.99 3.50 29.67
N LEU A 25 3.60 2.31 29.61
CA LEU A 25 3.59 1.44 28.43
C LEU A 25 2.17 1.10 28.00
N TRP A 26 1.33 0.62 28.92
CA TRP A 26 -0.07 0.30 28.63
C TRP A 26 -0.85 1.52 28.13
N ARG A 27 -0.66 2.69 28.77
CA ARG A 27 -1.31 3.93 28.32
C ARG A 27 -0.87 4.33 26.91
N GLN A 28 0.41 4.17 26.58
CA GLN A 28 0.92 4.43 25.23
C GLN A 28 0.34 3.42 24.23
N THR A 29 0.33 2.13 24.54
CA THR A 29 -0.30 1.11 23.69
C THR A 29 -1.76 1.40 23.43
N ARG A 30 -2.52 1.75 24.48
CA ARG A 30 -3.92 2.16 24.35
C ARG A 30 -4.08 3.41 23.49
N HIS A 31 -3.20 4.41 23.64
CA HIS A 31 -3.23 5.61 22.82
C HIS A 31 -3.04 5.29 21.33
N GLU A 32 -2.08 4.43 21.00
CA GLU A 32 -1.83 4.00 19.62
C GLU A 32 -3.02 3.19 19.08
N LEU A 33 -3.58 2.25 19.86
CA LEU A 33 -4.78 1.49 19.47
C LEU A 33 -5.99 2.37 19.20
N VAL A 34 -6.24 3.39 20.05
CA VAL A 34 -7.35 4.35 19.85
C VAL A 34 -7.09 5.23 18.62
N THR A 35 -5.84 5.58 18.36
CA THR A 35 -5.48 6.34 17.15
C THR A 35 -5.76 5.51 15.90
N LEU A 36 -5.35 4.24 15.90
CA LEU A 36 -5.59 3.30 14.81
C LEU A 36 -7.08 3.04 14.61
N SER A 37 -7.87 2.88 15.68
CA SER A 37 -9.31 2.65 15.58
C SER A 37 -10.08 3.84 15.02
N ARG A 38 -9.49 5.04 15.05
CA ARG A 38 -10.06 6.25 14.42
C ARG A 38 -9.69 6.38 12.94
N ILE A 39 -8.81 5.51 12.43
CA ILE A 39 -8.41 5.46 11.03
C ILE A 39 -8.94 4.14 10.44
N PRO A 40 -10.25 4.07 10.10
CA PRO A 40 -10.90 2.82 9.72
C PRO A 40 -10.23 2.14 8.54
N ILE A 41 -9.66 2.92 7.62
CA ILE A 41 -8.95 2.37 6.47
C ILE A 41 -7.74 1.53 6.87
N THR A 42 -6.97 1.95 7.88
CA THR A 42 -5.81 1.21 8.36
C THR A 42 -6.23 -0.13 8.95
N LEU A 43 -7.36 -0.18 9.66
CA LEU A 43 -7.91 -1.43 10.18
C LEU A 43 -8.41 -2.35 9.07
N ILE A 44 -9.10 -1.81 8.06
CA ILE A 44 -9.59 -2.58 6.92
C ILE A 44 -8.42 -3.19 6.14
N LEU A 45 -7.35 -2.43 5.86
CA LEU A 45 -6.20 -2.95 5.12
C LEU A 45 -5.31 -3.87 5.96
N SER A 46 -5.27 -3.71 7.28
CA SER A 46 -4.42 -4.53 8.17
C SER A 46 -5.04 -5.87 8.53
N ILE A 47 -6.29 -5.83 8.99
CA ILE A 47 -7.01 -6.98 9.53
C ILE A 47 -8.02 -7.48 8.51
N GLY A 48 -8.73 -6.55 7.86
CA GLY A 48 -9.79 -6.86 6.92
C GLY A 48 -9.27 -7.54 5.66
N LEU A 49 -8.14 -7.11 5.11
CA LEU A 49 -7.63 -7.66 3.85
C LEU A 49 -7.23 -9.15 3.96
N PRO A 50 -6.37 -9.58 4.91
CA PRO A 50 -6.06 -11.01 5.08
C PRO A 50 -7.31 -11.84 5.37
N LEU A 51 -8.26 -11.31 6.15
CA LEU A 51 -9.51 -11.97 6.47
C LEU A 51 -10.42 -12.14 5.25
N VAL A 52 -10.61 -11.06 4.47
CA VAL A 52 -11.37 -11.09 3.21
C VAL A 52 -10.75 -12.08 2.25
N PHE A 53 -9.42 -12.09 2.14
CA PHE A 53 -8.74 -13.02 1.26
C PHE A 53 -8.89 -14.48 1.71
N PHE A 54 -8.78 -14.75 3.02
CA PHE A 54 -9.08 -16.06 3.61
C PHE A 54 -10.51 -16.52 3.31
N VAL A 55 -11.50 -15.64 3.53
CA VAL A 55 -12.93 -15.91 3.31
C VAL A 55 -13.21 -16.18 1.84
N ILE A 56 -12.72 -15.32 0.93
CA ILE A 56 -12.93 -15.47 -0.51
C ILE A 56 -12.36 -16.80 -0.97
N LEU A 57 -11.09 -17.09 -0.70
CA LEU A 57 -10.47 -18.32 -1.18
C LEU A 57 -11.08 -19.59 -0.57
N SER A 58 -11.42 -19.55 0.72
CA SER A 58 -12.05 -20.70 1.40
C SER A 58 -13.47 -20.96 0.90
N ALA A 59 -14.24 -19.90 0.62
CA ALA A 59 -15.58 -20.03 0.03
C ALA A 59 -15.52 -20.47 -1.44
N LEU A 60 -14.48 -20.04 -2.16
CA LEU A 60 -14.37 -20.19 -3.61
C LEU A 60 -13.89 -21.58 -4.04
N VAL A 61 -12.80 -22.04 -3.44
CA VAL A 61 -12.19 -23.34 -3.79
C VAL A 61 -12.90 -24.50 -3.05
N GLY A 62 -13.72 -24.16 -2.07
CA GLY A 62 -14.33 -25.12 -1.15
C GLY A 62 -13.31 -25.75 -0.21
N ASN A 63 -13.77 -26.39 0.86
CA ASN A 63 -12.90 -27.10 1.81
C ASN A 63 -12.43 -28.47 1.24
N SER A 64 -11.96 -28.45 -0.01
CA SER A 64 -11.44 -29.59 -0.75
C SER A 64 -10.12 -30.07 -0.14
N VAL A 65 -9.79 -31.33 -0.37
CA VAL A 65 -8.51 -31.92 0.04
C VAL A 65 -7.45 -31.39 -0.92
N VAL A 66 -6.46 -30.66 -0.40
CA VAL A 66 -5.40 -30.04 -1.22
C VAL A 66 -4.19 -30.96 -1.34
N ASP A 67 -3.97 -31.81 -0.34
CA ASP A 67 -2.94 -32.83 -0.37
C ASP A 67 -3.58 -34.21 -0.15
N GLU A 68 -3.72 -34.97 -1.23
CA GLU A 68 -4.28 -36.33 -1.21
C GLU A 68 -3.45 -37.29 -0.34
N ARG A 69 -2.15 -36.99 -0.11
CA ARG A 69 -1.27 -37.86 0.69
C ARG A 69 -1.46 -37.67 2.19
N THR A 70 -1.77 -36.45 2.63
CA THR A 70 -1.95 -36.11 4.06
C THR A 70 -3.42 -35.93 4.45
N GLY A 71 -4.34 -35.85 3.48
CA GLY A 71 -5.76 -35.60 3.73
C GLY A 71 -6.05 -34.17 4.21
N VAL A 72 -5.06 -33.29 4.22
CA VAL A 72 -5.17 -31.92 4.71
C VAL A 72 -6.05 -31.09 3.76
N ARG A 73 -7.06 -30.45 4.34
CA ARG A 73 -8.00 -29.61 3.59
C ARG A 73 -7.44 -28.21 3.37
N LEU A 74 -7.92 -27.54 2.32
CA LEU A 74 -7.47 -26.20 1.93
C LEU A 74 -7.50 -25.20 3.09
N VAL A 75 -8.58 -25.19 3.87
CA VAL A 75 -8.78 -24.23 4.96
C VAL A 75 -7.70 -24.39 6.03
N GLN A 76 -7.26 -25.63 6.27
CA GLN A 76 -6.19 -25.97 7.20
C GLN A 76 -4.81 -25.52 6.71
N TYR A 77 -4.63 -25.44 5.40
CA TYR A 77 -3.41 -24.93 4.77
C TYR A 77 -3.40 -23.40 4.69
N LEU A 78 -4.54 -22.79 4.36
CA LEU A 78 -4.67 -21.36 4.08
C LEU A 78 -4.68 -20.50 5.36
N ALA A 79 -5.35 -20.96 6.42
CA ALA A 79 -5.45 -20.21 7.68
C ALA A 79 -4.07 -19.85 8.29
N PRO A 80 -3.08 -20.75 8.40
CA PRO A 80 -1.72 -20.43 8.83
C PRO A 80 -1.06 -19.31 8.00
N GLY A 81 -1.19 -19.37 6.68
CA GLY A 81 -0.60 -18.38 5.77
C GLY A 81 -1.21 -17.00 5.98
N MET A 82 -2.55 -16.92 6.04
CA MET A 82 -3.25 -15.65 6.25
C MET A 82 -3.03 -15.07 7.65
N ALA A 83 -2.95 -15.93 8.67
CA ALA A 83 -2.59 -15.50 10.02
C ALA A 83 -1.18 -14.91 10.05
N SER A 84 -0.20 -15.60 9.44
CA SER A 84 1.18 -15.11 9.32
C SER A 84 1.24 -13.76 8.62
N PHE A 85 0.48 -13.61 7.51
CA PHE A 85 0.38 -12.35 6.79
C PHE A 85 -0.14 -11.21 7.65
N GLY A 86 -1.26 -11.43 8.36
CA GLY A 86 -1.85 -10.42 9.23
C GLY A 86 -0.90 -9.98 10.33
N VAL A 87 -0.16 -10.92 10.93
CA VAL A 87 0.84 -10.65 11.97
C VAL A 87 1.98 -9.81 11.41
N VAL A 88 2.55 -10.18 10.26
CA VAL A 88 3.68 -9.46 9.65
C VAL A 88 3.24 -8.07 9.21
N MET A 89 2.07 -7.94 8.59
CA MET A 89 1.53 -6.64 8.23
C MET A 89 1.37 -5.74 9.46
N ALA A 90 0.81 -6.26 10.56
CA ALA A 90 0.68 -5.53 11.83
C ALA A 90 2.03 -5.11 12.42
N THR A 91 2.95 -6.06 12.55
CA THR A 91 4.15 -5.95 13.39
C THR A 91 5.36 -5.38 12.66
N PHE A 92 5.47 -5.61 11.34
CA PHE A 92 6.51 -5.03 10.48
C PHE A 92 5.98 -3.78 9.77
N SER A 93 4.92 -3.93 8.97
CA SER A 93 4.49 -2.90 8.02
C SER A 93 3.87 -1.67 8.68
N PHE A 94 2.82 -1.86 9.48
CA PHE A 94 2.15 -0.72 10.11
C PHE A 94 3.03 -0.03 11.14
N LEU A 95 3.83 -0.79 11.89
CA LEU A 95 4.78 -0.22 12.82
C LEU A 95 5.82 0.66 12.11
N ALA A 96 6.42 0.17 11.02
CA ALA A 96 7.44 0.91 10.29
C ALA A 96 6.86 2.20 9.69
N VAL A 97 5.72 2.09 8.98
CA VAL A 97 5.06 3.22 8.32
C VAL A 97 4.57 4.25 9.34
N GLY A 98 3.88 3.81 10.40
CA GLY A 98 3.38 4.71 11.44
C GLY A 98 4.49 5.42 12.21
N LEU A 99 5.65 4.76 12.38
CA LEU A 99 6.82 5.42 12.93
C LEU A 99 7.40 6.49 12.01
N SER A 100 7.52 6.19 10.72
CA SER A 100 7.96 7.16 9.72
C SER A 100 7.00 8.34 9.56
N GLU A 101 5.69 8.10 9.68
CA GLU A 101 4.66 9.14 9.69
C GLU A 101 4.78 10.06 10.90
N ALA A 102 4.92 9.48 12.09
CA ALA A 102 5.07 10.26 13.32
C ALA A 102 6.37 11.09 13.33
N ARG A 103 7.40 10.63 12.61
CA ARG A 103 8.62 11.39 12.37
C ARG A 103 8.37 12.56 11.41
N SER A 104 7.73 12.32 10.26
CA SER A 104 7.51 13.35 9.23
C SER A 104 6.57 14.47 9.69
N THR A 105 5.57 14.14 10.52
CA THR A 105 4.61 15.09 11.12
C THR A 105 5.12 15.76 12.40
N GLY A 106 6.35 15.44 12.83
CA GLY A 106 6.96 15.97 14.05
C GLY A 106 6.29 15.52 15.36
N VAL A 107 5.37 14.55 15.31
CA VAL A 107 4.75 13.95 16.52
C VAL A 107 5.82 13.38 17.44
N LEU A 108 6.81 12.65 16.90
CA LEU A 108 7.92 12.11 17.68
C LEU A 108 8.74 13.21 18.37
N LYS A 109 8.92 14.36 17.73
CA LYS A 109 9.67 15.50 18.30
C LYS A 109 8.91 16.10 19.49
N ARG A 110 7.58 16.22 19.38
CA ARG A 110 6.72 16.69 20.48
C ARG A 110 6.69 15.67 21.63
N GLN A 111 6.56 14.39 21.33
CA GLN A 111 6.59 13.32 22.33
C GLN A 111 7.94 13.22 23.04
N SER A 112 9.05 13.44 22.32
CA SER A 112 10.40 13.42 22.90
C SER A 112 10.67 14.57 23.89
N GLY A 113 9.83 15.62 23.90
CA GLY A 113 9.88 16.70 24.88
C GLY A 113 9.11 16.40 26.17
N THR A 114 8.40 15.26 26.24
CA THR A 114 7.68 14.82 27.43
C THR A 114 8.61 14.01 28.35
N PRO A 115 8.30 13.88 29.66
CA PRO A 115 9.09 13.05 30.58
C PRO A 115 8.93 11.54 30.34
N VAL A 116 8.28 11.12 29.24
CA VAL A 116 8.07 9.70 28.90
C VAL A 116 9.36 9.10 28.33
N PRO A 117 9.86 7.98 28.89
CA PRO A 117 11.04 7.30 28.35
C PRO A 117 10.85 6.90 26.88
N ARG A 118 11.91 7.02 26.06
CA ARG A 118 11.85 6.70 24.62
C ARG A 118 11.43 5.24 24.35
N TRP A 119 11.82 4.32 25.22
CA TRP A 119 11.45 2.91 25.09
C TRP A 119 9.94 2.70 25.32
N VAL A 120 9.27 3.52 26.13
CA VAL A 120 7.81 3.48 26.31
C VAL A 120 7.10 3.91 25.03
N LEU A 121 7.61 4.94 24.34
CA LEU A 121 7.04 5.41 23.06
C LEU A 121 7.11 4.32 21.98
N ILE A 122 8.27 3.68 21.86
CA ILE A 122 8.49 2.60 20.88
C ILE A 122 7.73 1.33 21.31
N GLY A 123 7.88 0.91 22.56
CA GLY A 123 7.24 -0.27 23.11
C GLY A 123 5.72 -0.18 23.06
N GLY A 124 5.15 1.02 23.22
CA GLY A 124 3.71 1.23 23.10
C GLY A 124 3.20 0.91 21.69
N ARG A 125 3.95 1.31 20.66
CA ARG A 125 3.65 0.96 19.25
C ARG A 125 3.83 -0.52 18.96
N MET A 126 4.89 -1.12 19.49
CA MET A 126 5.08 -2.58 19.39
C MET A 126 3.93 -3.33 20.06
N GLY A 127 3.47 -2.88 21.23
CA GLY A 127 2.31 -3.44 21.92
C GLY A 127 1.01 -3.28 21.12
N ALA A 128 0.80 -2.12 20.47
CA ALA A 128 -0.37 -1.93 19.62
C ALA A 128 -0.32 -2.84 18.38
N ALA A 129 0.85 -2.98 17.77
CA ALA A 129 1.09 -3.87 16.64
C ALA A 129 0.88 -5.35 17.01
N LEU A 130 1.34 -5.78 18.19
CA LEU A 130 1.06 -7.11 18.74
C LEU A 130 -0.45 -7.34 18.87
N VAL A 131 -1.17 -6.41 19.50
CA VAL A 131 -2.64 -6.52 19.66
C VAL A 131 -3.34 -6.61 18.31
N LEU A 132 -2.92 -5.82 17.31
CA LEU A 132 -3.46 -5.93 15.95
C LEU A 132 -3.19 -7.30 15.31
N GLY A 133 -1.96 -7.82 15.43
CA GLY A 133 -1.59 -9.14 14.90
C GLY A 133 -2.35 -10.29 15.58
N LEU A 134 -2.52 -10.22 16.90
CA LEU A 134 -3.36 -11.13 17.67
C LEU A 134 -4.82 -11.07 17.19
N THR A 135 -5.34 -9.85 16.98
CA THR A 135 -6.73 -9.65 16.51
C THR A 135 -6.93 -10.21 15.11
N ALA A 136 -5.99 -9.95 14.19
CA ALA A 136 -6.02 -10.50 12.83
C ALA A 136 -6.03 -12.03 12.83
N THR A 137 -5.12 -12.63 13.61
CA THR A 137 -5.02 -14.09 13.75
C THR A 137 -6.31 -14.67 14.36
N ALA A 138 -6.81 -14.07 15.44
CA ALA A 138 -8.04 -14.52 16.09
C ALA A 138 -9.25 -14.47 15.15
N LEU A 139 -9.38 -13.41 14.34
CA LEU A 139 -10.47 -13.28 13.37
C LEU A 139 -10.39 -14.32 12.25
N ILE A 140 -9.19 -14.64 11.76
CA ILE A 140 -8.99 -15.68 10.75
C ILE A 140 -9.33 -17.06 11.32
N LEU A 141 -8.85 -17.37 12.53
CA LEU A 141 -9.16 -18.64 13.21
C LEU A 141 -10.66 -18.75 13.51
N ALA A 142 -11.30 -17.67 13.98
CA ALA A 142 -12.74 -17.64 14.24
C ALA A 142 -13.55 -17.84 12.96
N ALA A 143 -13.21 -17.15 11.87
CA ALA A 143 -13.88 -17.33 10.59
C ALA A 143 -13.71 -18.76 10.06
N GLY A 144 -12.50 -19.31 10.16
CA GLY A 144 -12.21 -20.69 9.77
C GLY A 144 -13.04 -21.71 10.56
N LEU A 145 -13.10 -21.55 11.88
CA LEU A 145 -13.81 -22.46 12.78
C LEU A 145 -15.33 -22.40 12.59
N LEU A 146 -15.90 -21.19 12.47
CA LEU A 146 -17.35 -20.98 12.41
C LEU A 146 -17.96 -21.29 11.04
N PHE A 147 -17.24 -20.99 9.95
CA PHE A 147 -17.83 -21.05 8.60
C PHE A 147 -17.20 -22.10 7.68
N TYR A 148 -15.96 -22.51 7.94
CA TYR A 148 -15.18 -23.32 6.98
C TYR A 148 -14.65 -24.64 7.54
N GLY A 149 -15.01 -24.99 8.78
CA GLY A 149 -14.62 -26.26 9.41
C GLY A 149 -13.13 -26.39 9.71
N LEU A 150 -12.44 -25.26 9.98
CA LEU A 150 -11.06 -25.27 10.46
C LEU A 150 -10.97 -26.00 11.79
N GLN A 151 -10.06 -26.97 11.89
CA GLN A 151 -9.79 -27.65 13.14
C GLN A 151 -8.64 -26.95 13.84
N VAL A 152 -8.87 -26.49 15.07
CA VAL A 152 -7.82 -25.91 15.91
C VAL A 152 -7.55 -26.84 17.08
N PRO A 153 -6.42 -27.57 17.08
CA PRO A 153 -6.07 -28.41 18.22
C PRO A 153 -5.87 -27.56 19.47
N THR A 154 -6.63 -27.81 20.54
CA THR A 154 -6.52 -27.07 21.81
C THR A 154 -5.13 -27.14 22.43
N ARG A 155 -4.42 -28.27 22.21
CA ARG A 155 -3.02 -28.49 22.60
C ARG A 155 -2.04 -27.45 22.04
N SER A 156 -2.35 -26.86 20.88
CA SER A 156 -1.44 -25.96 20.15
C SER A 156 -1.70 -24.48 20.43
N VAL A 157 -2.75 -24.14 21.19
CA VAL A 157 -3.12 -22.73 21.45
C VAL A 157 -1.99 -21.98 22.17
N ALA A 158 -1.34 -22.62 23.13
CA ALA A 158 -0.19 -22.03 23.82
C ALA A 158 0.98 -21.76 22.87
N ALA A 159 1.28 -22.70 21.97
CA ALA A 159 2.33 -22.53 20.96
C ALA A 159 2.01 -21.40 19.97
N ILE A 160 0.76 -21.25 19.54
CA ILE A 160 0.33 -20.13 18.69
C ILE A 160 0.58 -18.79 19.39
N VAL A 161 0.20 -18.67 20.67
CA VAL A 161 0.40 -17.43 21.46
C VAL A 161 1.88 -17.12 21.64
N VAL A 162 2.70 -18.11 21.99
CA VAL A 162 4.15 -17.92 22.14
C VAL A 162 4.80 -17.53 20.81
N THR A 163 4.42 -18.19 19.72
CA THR A 163 4.89 -17.87 18.37
C THR A 163 4.54 -16.44 17.97
N LEU A 164 3.32 -15.97 18.30
CA LEU A 164 2.89 -14.59 18.06
C LEU A 164 3.75 -13.57 18.81
N LEU A 165 4.18 -13.87 20.04
CA LEU A 165 5.08 -13.01 20.80
C LEU A 165 6.48 -12.93 20.16
N PHE A 166 7.05 -14.07 19.76
CA PHE A 166 8.34 -14.11 19.07
C PHE A 166 8.29 -13.43 17.71
N ALA A 167 7.26 -13.71 16.92
CA ALA A 167 7.02 -13.08 15.64
C ALA A 167 6.87 -11.56 15.79
N SER A 168 6.04 -11.11 16.74
CA SER A 168 5.88 -9.68 16.98
C SER A 168 7.17 -9.01 17.40
N ALA A 169 7.97 -9.61 18.29
CA ALA A 169 9.26 -9.07 18.67
C ALA A 169 10.22 -8.99 17.46
N CYS A 170 10.29 -10.06 16.67
CA CYS A 170 11.12 -10.16 15.48
C CYS A 170 10.77 -9.10 14.43
N PHE A 171 9.54 -9.14 13.94
CA PHE A 171 9.07 -8.27 12.86
C PHE A 171 8.97 -6.81 13.28
N SER A 172 8.65 -6.50 14.54
CA SER A 172 8.70 -5.12 15.02
C SER A 172 10.13 -4.58 15.16
N ALA A 173 11.10 -5.40 15.53
CA ALA A 173 12.50 -4.98 15.54
C ALA A 173 13.02 -4.69 14.12
N LEU A 174 12.68 -5.55 13.16
CA LEU A 174 13.00 -5.34 11.74
C LEU A 174 12.29 -4.10 11.17
N GLY A 175 11.01 -3.92 11.49
CA GLY A 175 10.22 -2.76 11.05
C GLY A 175 10.75 -1.45 11.63
N LEU A 176 11.19 -1.46 12.89
CA LEU A 176 11.86 -0.34 13.53
C LEU A 176 13.18 0.00 12.83
N ALA A 177 14.02 -1.00 12.55
CA ALA A 177 15.28 -0.79 11.82
C ALA A 177 15.03 -0.15 10.44
N LEU A 178 14.03 -0.66 9.73
CA LEU A 178 13.65 -0.15 8.41
C LEU A 178 13.14 1.29 8.46
N ALA A 179 12.29 1.62 9.42
CA ALA A 179 11.75 2.98 9.58
C ALA A 179 12.83 4.02 9.90
N VAL A 180 13.89 3.63 10.62
CA VAL A 180 15.05 4.49 10.88
C VAL A 180 15.91 4.63 9.62
N ALA A 181 16.14 3.53 8.88
CA ALA A 181 16.97 3.53 7.68
C ALA A 181 16.41 4.40 6.55
N LEU A 182 15.08 4.45 6.41
CA LEU A 182 14.42 5.15 5.31
C LEU A 182 14.07 6.59 5.69
N PRO A 183 14.17 7.57 4.78
CA PRO A 183 13.97 8.98 5.13
C PRO A 183 12.51 9.46 5.02
N SER A 184 11.61 8.72 4.35
CA SER A 184 10.21 9.13 4.16
C SER A 184 9.20 8.02 4.47
N MET A 185 7.98 8.43 4.81
CA MET A 185 6.84 7.52 5.04
C MET A 185 6.49 6.73 3.78
N GLN A 186 6.41 7.40 2.63
CA GLN A 186 6.09 6.76 1.34
C GLN A 186 7.12 5.69 0.97
N MET A 187 8.43 5.98 1.11
CA MET A 187 9.45 4.96 0.86
C MET A 187 9.38 3.82 1.87
N THR A 188 9.05 4.11 3.13
CA THR A 188 8.84 3.06 4.15
C THR A 188 7.70 2.13 3.74
N LEU A 189 6.57 2.67 3.27
CA LEU A 189 5.44 1.89 2.81
C LEU A 189 5.81 0.98 1.63
N ALA A 190 6.47 1.52 0.60
CA ALA A 190 6.87 0.73 -0.55
C ALA A 190 7.91 -0.32 -0.26
N VAL A 191 8.99 0.03 0.45
CA VAL A 191 10.04 -0.95 0.75
C VAL A 191 9.49 -2.07 1.63
N THR A 192 8.63 -1.74 2.59
CA THR A 192 7.99 -2.74 3.43
C THR A 192 7.15 -3.72 2.61
N ASN A 193 6.18 -3.22 1.84
CA ASN A 193 5.32 -4.09 1.04
C ASN A 193 6.10 -4.82 -0.07
N GLY A 194 7.12 -4.15 -0.63
CA GLY A 194 8.02 -4.73 -1.61
C GLY A 194 8.95 -5.80 -1.07
N ILE A 195 9.16 -5.84 0.24
CA ILE A 195 9.79 -6.98 0.93
C ILE A 195 8.73 -8.04 1.21
N VAL A 196 7.64 -7.67 1.89
CA VAL A 196 6.66 -8.63 2.44
C VAL A 196 6.00 -9.45 1.34
N ILE A 197 5.56 -8.85 0.23
CA ILE A 197 4.78 -9.58 -0.77
C ILE A 197 5.61 -10.66 -1.51
N PRO A 198 6.76 -10.36 -2.15
CA PRO A 198 7.57 -11.43 -2.73
C PRO A 198 8.02 -12.44 -1.68
N LEU A 199 8.39 -11.98 -0.48
CA LEU A 199 8.81 -12.89 0.58
C LEU A 199 7.67 -13.81 1.01
N ALA A 200 6.42 -13.36 1.00
CA ALA A 200 5.25 -14.17 1.32
C ALA A 200 5.07 -15.33 0.33
N PHE A 201 5.26 -15.11 -0.96
CA PHE A 201 5.25 -16.19 -1.96
C PHE A 201 6.41 -17.18 -1.74
N ILE A 202 7.62 -16.66 -1.49
CA ILE A 202 8.80 -17.51 -1.23
C ILE A 202 8.66 -18.28 0.10
N SER A 203 7.89 -17.74 1.04
CA SER A 203 7.66 -18.29 2.38
C SER A 203 6.44 -19.21 2.49
N ASP A 204 5.98 -19.80 1.39
CA ASP A 204 4.83 -20.74 1.31
C ASP A 204 3.47 -20.16 1.72
N MET A 205 3.38 -18.85 1.89
CA MET A 205 2.21 -18.23 2.52
C MET A 205 0.98 -18.20 1.59
N PHE A 206 1.21 -18.16 0.28
CA PHE A 206 0.19 -18.06 -0.78
C PHE A 206 0.13 -19.29 -1.71
N MET A 207 0.92 -20.33 -1.45
CA MET A 207 0.96 -21.51 -2.32
C MET A 207 -0.24 -22.41 -2.03
N ILE A 208 -0.83 -23.06 -3.04
CA ILE A 208 -1.92 -24.03 -2.86
C ILE A 208 -1.58 -25.24 -3.72
N GLY A 209 -1.14 -26.34 -3.11
CA GLY A 209 -0.84 -27.60 -3.82
C GLY A 209 0.34 -27.57 -4.81
N GLY A 210 0.90 -26.40 -5.12
CA GLY A 210 2.05 -26.24 -6.01
C GLY A 210 3.37 -26.63 -5.34
N ARG A 211 4.31 -27.18 -6.12
CA ARG A 211 5.68 -27.44 -5.67
C ARG A 211 6.60 -26.30 -6.10
N MET A 212 7.17 -25.61 -5.12
CA MET A 212 8.15 -24.54 -5.32
C MET A 212 9.48 -25.11 -5.85
N PRO A 213 10.19 -24.43 -6.76
CA PRO A 213 11.55 -24.83 -7.14
C PRO A 213 12.48 -24.89 -5.93
N ASP A 214 13.30 -25.94 -5.84
CA ASP A 214 14.09 -26.24 -4.64
C ASP A 214 15.05 -25.10 -4.26
N TRP A 215 15.64 -24.41 -5.25
CA TRP A 215 16.51 -23.25 -5.02
C TRP A 215 15.76 -22.08 -4.37
N LEU A 216 14.53 -21.81 -4.82
CA LEU A 216 13.72 -20.72 -4.30
C LEU A 216 13.22 -21.09 -2.89
N SER A 217 12.89 -22.37 -2.67
CA SER A 217 12.51 -22.88 -1.34
C SER A 217 13.66 -22.73 -0.34
N THR A 218 14.90 -23.05 -0.76
CA THR A 218 16.11 -22.89 0.05
C THR A 218 16.32 -21.43 0.46
N ILE A 219 16.10 -20.47 -0.45
CA ILE A 219 16.15 -19.04 -0.13
C ILE A 219 15.06 -18.68 0.89
N GLY A 220 13.86 -19.25 0.79
CA GLY A 220 12.77 -19.01 1.74
C GLY A 220 13.16 -19.34 3.18
N TRP A 221 13.87 -20.45 3.40
CA TRP A 221 14.36 -20.88 4.72
C TRP A 221 15.42 -19.96 5.34
N LEU A 222 15.95 -18.96 4.61
CA LEU A 222 16.82 -17.95 5.20
C LEU A 222 16.04 -16.91 6.03
N PHE A 223 14.77 -16.69 5.69
CA PHE A 223 13.99 -15.56 6.16
C PHE A 223 12.99 -15.94 7.25
N PRO A 224 12.73 -15.04 8.23
CA PRO A 224 11.89 -15.34 9.38
C PRO A 224 10.43 -15.63 8.99
N LEU A 225 9.98 -15.16 7.82
CA LEU A 225 8.61 -15.35 7.35
C LEU A 225 8.29 -16.82 7.03
N ARG A 226 9.24 -17.58 6.44
CA ARG A 226 9.06 -19.02 6.17
C ARG A 226 8.91 -19.81 7.47
N HIS A 227 9.74 -19.49 8.46
CA HIS A 227 9.70 -20.10 9.78
C HIS A 227 8.38 -19.79 10.51
N LEU A 228 7.90 -18.54 10.45
CA LEU A 228 6.59 -18.19 11.02
C LEU A 228 5.46 -19.03 10.42
N THR A 229 5.41 -19.11 9.08
CA THR A 229 4.38 -19.89 8.38
C THR A 229 4.45 -21.37 8.71
N ALA A 230 5.66 -21.94 8.81
CA ALA A 230 5.87 -23.34 9.18
C ALA A 230 5.33 -23.65 10.59
N VAL A 231 5.69 -22.84 11.59
CA VAL A 231 5.21 -23.02 12.97
C VAL A 231 3.69 -22.93 13.04
N PHE A 232 3.06 -21.97 12.37
CA PHE A 232 1.59 -21.88 12.34
C PHE A 232 0.95 -23.05 11.62
N ARG A 233 1.57 -23.56 10.55
CA ARG A 233 1.06 -24.71 9.81
C ARG A 233 1.08 -25.96 10.68
N ASP A 234 2.17 -26.19 11.39
CA ASP A 234 2.31 -27.36 12.26
C ASP A 234 1.43 -27.25 13.50
N ALA A 235 1.35 -26.05 14.10
CA ALA A 235 0.47 -25.81 15.24
C ALA A 235 -1.02 -26.02 14.89
N LEU A 236 -1.44 -25.67 13.67
CA LEU A 236 -2.80 -25.87 13.21
C LEU A 236 -3.01 -27.25 12.57
N ASN A 237 -1.99 -28.08 12.36
CA ASN A 237 -2.18 -29.38 11.73
C ASN A 237 -2.83 -30.39 12.71
N PRO A 238 -4.05 -30.90 12.42
CA PRO A 238 -4.72 -31.83 13.33
C PRO A 238 -4.01 -33.19 13.42
N TYR A 239 -3.24 -33.58 12.40
CA TYR A 239 -2.60 -34.88 12.27
C TYR A 239 -1.25 -34.99 13.00
N LEU A 240 -0.64 -33.87 13.38
CA LEU A 240 0.64 -33.88 14.11
C LEU A 240 0.43 -34.14 15.61
N SER A 241 1.15 -35.12 16.16
CA SER A 241 1.21 -35.37 17.60
C SER A 241 2.23 -34.45 18.27
N GLY A 242 1.76 -33.49 19.06
CA GLY A 242 2.62 -32.54 19.77
C GLY A 242 1.87 -31.28 20.20
N ALA A 243 2.50 -30.50 21.09
CA ALA A 243 1.96 -29.21 21.54
C ALA A 243 2.20 -28.06 20.54
N GLY A 244 2.83 -28.34 19.39
CA GLY A 244 3.10 -27.36 18.32
C GLY A 244 4.28 -26.43 18.57
N PHE A 245 5.17 -26.75 19.52
CA PHE A 245 6.38 -25.97 19.79
C PHE A 245 7.55 -26.44 18.93
N GLU A 246 7.86 -25.67 17.88
CA GLU A 246 9.05 -25.87 17.04
C GLU A 246 10.16 -24.90 17.48
N LEU A 247 11.01 -25.36 18.41
CA LEU A 247 12.02 -24.52 19.07
C LEU A 247 13.10 -24.00 18.11
N ASP A 248 13.41 -24.75 17.06
CA ASP A 248 14.35 -24.38 16.01
C ASP A 248 13.85 -23.15 15.24
N HIS A 249 12.58 -23.14 14.85
CA HIS A 249 11.95 -22.03 14.15
C HIS A 249 11.79 -20.80 15.05
N LEU A 250 11.44 -21.00 16.33
CA LEU A 250 11.41 -19.94 17.33
C LEU A 250 12.80 -19.33 17.57
N ALA A 251 13.86 -20.14 17.56
CA ALA A 251 15.24 -19.67 17.67
C ALA A 251 15.64 -18.80 16.47
N VAL A 252 15.24 -19.17 15.25
CA VAL A 252 15.48 -18.36 14.05
C VAL A 252 14.73 -17.03 14.11
N LEU A 253 13.47 -17.02 14.56
CA LEU A 253 12.72 -15.79 14.81
C LEU A 253 13.41 -14.90 15.86
N ALA A 254 13.90 -15.50 16.95
CA ALA A 254 14.64 -14.78 17.98
C ALA A 254 15.95 -14.17 17.43
N LEU A 255 16.69 -14.92 16.61
CA LEU A 255 17.93 -14.46 16.01
C LEU A 255 17.70 -13.29 15.04
N TRP A 256 16.68 -13.39 14.18
CA TRP A 256 16.30 -12.30 13.28
C TRP A 256 15.78 -11.08 14.05
N GLY A 257 15.05 -11.29 15.15
CA GLY A 257 14.64 -10.22 16.04
C GLY A 257 15.81 -9.51 16.72
N LEU A 258 16.80 -10.27 17.18
CA LEU A 258 18.04 -9.72 17.73
C LEU A 258 18.81 -8.94 16.65
N ALA A 259 18.95 -9.50 15.45
CA ALA A 259 19.60 -8.83 14.33
C ALA A 259 18.90 -7.51 13.95
N GLY A 260 17.56 -7.51 13.91
CA GLY A 260 16.75 -6.31 13.70
C GLY A 260 16.94 -5.27 14.79
N ALA A 261 16.96 -5.70 16.06
CA ALA A 261 17.17 -4.80 17.19
C ALA A 261 18.58 -4.18 17.17
N VAL A 262 19.60 -4.99 16.88
CA VAL A 262 20.98 -4.53 16.70
C VAL A 262 21.04 -3.51 15.55
N ALA A 263 20.49 -3.84 14.38
CA ALA A 263 20.45 -2.92 13.24
C ALA A 263 19.75 -1.60 13.58
N ALA A 264 18.59 -1.64 14.25
CA ALA A 264 17.87 -0.45 14.69
C ALA A 264 18.73 0.41 15.63
N THR A 265 19.41 -0.19 16.62
CA THR A 265 20.26 0.56 17.55
C THR A 265 21.48 1.18 16.88
N LEU A 266 22.13 0.47 15.95
CA LEU A 266 23.28 0.98 15.20
C LEU A 266 22.89 2.15 14.30
N LEU A 267 21.75 2.06 13.61
CA LEU A 267 21.24 3.15 12.79
C LEU A 267 20.87 4.38 13.63
N LEU A 268 20.21 4.18 14.77
CA LEU A 268 19.88 5.26 15.70
C LEU A 268 21.13 5.93 16.31
N ARG A 269 22.21 5.20 16.53
CA ARG A 269 23.50 5.76 16.98
C ARG A 269 24.11 6.63 15.89
N ARG A 270 24.19 6.11 14.66
CA ARG A 270 24.75 6.82 13.49
C ARG A 270 24.06 8.16 13.21
N ASP A 271 22.73 8.21 13.35
CA ASP A 271 21.97 9.45 13.15
C ASP A 271 22.24 10.49 14.24
N ARG A 272 22.44 10.05 15.50
CA ARG A 272 22.85 10.96 16.59
C ARG A 272 24.24 11.53 16.35
N ASP A 273 25.18 10.70 15.90
CA ASP A 273 26.56 11.11 15.63
C ASP A 273 26.61 12.13 14.49
N ARG A 274 25.85 11.91 13.40
CA ARG A 274 25.70 12.86 12.29
C ARG A 274 25.09 14.19 12.74
N ALA A 275 24.05 14.14 13.57
CA ALA A 275 23.42 15.35 14.10
C ALA A 275 24.38 16.16 15.00
N GLY A 276 25.20 15.46 15.81
CA GLY A 276 26.26 16.08 16.61
C GLY A 276 27.33 16.74 15.73
N ALA A 277 27.82 16.04 14.70
CA ALA A 277 28.82 16.56 13.76
C ALA A 277 28.31 17.79 12.97
N ALA A 278 27.04 17.78 12.56
CA ALA A 278 26.41 18.91 11.87
C ALA A 278 26.27 20.14 12.78
N ALA A 279 25.94 19.94 14.07
CA ALA A 279 25.88 21.02 15.05
C ALA A 279 27.25 21.67 15.30
N THR A 280 28.34 20.90 15.23
CA THR A 280 29.72 21.41 15.36
C THR A 280 30.25 22.06 14.07
N GLY A 281 29.71 21.71 12.90
CA GLY A 281 30.18 22.19 11.59
C GLY A 281 29.42 23.40 11.00
N SER A 282 28.44 23.94 11.71
CA SER A 282 27.52 25.01 11.25
C SER A 282 28.16 26.42 11.16
N GLY A 283 29.44 26.52 10.81
CA GLY A 283 30.20 27.78 10.78
C GLY A 283 30.18 28.56 9.47
N ARG A 284 29.80 27.99 8.32
CA ARG A 284 29.82 28.72 7.03
C ARG A 284 28.74 28.22 6.07
N ALA A 285 27.55 28.83 6.13
CA ALA A 285 26.59 28.73 5.04
C ALA A 285 27.02 29.66 3.90
N HIS A 286 27.59 29.11 2.83
CA HIS A 286 27.79 29.82 1.58
C HIS A 286 26.42 30.08 0.93
N VAL A 287 25.91 31.29 1.09
CA VAL A 287 24.76 31.80 0.34
C VAL A 287 25.18 31.90 -1.13
N HIS A 288 24.82 30.91 -1.94
CA HIS A 288 24.96 31.01 -3.39
C HIS A 288 23.90 31.98 -3.92
N GLY A 289 24.29 33.24 -4.07
CA GLY A 289 23.56 34.24 -4.85
C GLY A 289 23.66 33.93 -6.35
N ARG A 290 22.80 33.05 -6.85
CA ARG A 290 22.58 32.85 -8.30
C ARG A 290 21.10 32.63 -8.57
N ALA A 291 20.32 33.71 -8.54
CA ALA A 291 18.93 33.67 -9.01
C ALA A 291 18.45 35.02 -9.57
N ALA A 292 19.36 35.95 -9.93
CA ALA A 292 19.00 37.26 -10.46
C ALA A 292 19.15 37.41 -11.98
N ASP A 293 19.91 36.52 -12.64
CA ASP A 293 20.31 36.72 -14.07
C ASP A 293 19.67 35.71 -15.04
N ALA A 294 18.53 35.10 -14.71
CA ALA A 294 17.82 34.27 -15.67
C ALA A 294 17.05 35.16 -16.65
N ALA A 295 17.62 35.36 -17.85
CA ALA A 295 16.93 36.04 -18.95
C ALA A 295 15.55 35.37 -19.21
N PRO A 296 14.48 36.15 -19.47
CA PRO A 296 13.16 35.60 -19.73
C PRO A 296 13.20 34.72 -20.98
N VAL A 297 13.12 33.40 -20.79
CA VAL A 297 13.07 32.45 -21.89
C VAL A 297 11.66 32.46 -22.47
N ASN A 298 11.57 32.98 -23.70
CA ASN A 298 10.46 32.86 -24.65
C ASN A 298 9.11 33.48 -24.21
N THR A 299 8.75 34.61 -24.81
CA THR A 299 7.55 35.41 -24.53
C THR A 299 6.28 34.96 -25.26
N ALA A 300 6.37 33.93 -26.10
CA ALA A 300 5.20 33.36 -26.76
C ALA A 300 4.38 32.52 -25.77
N ALA A 301 3.07 32.75 -25.72
CA ALA A 301 2.16 31.92 -24.92
C ALA A 301 2.29 30.45 -25.39
N PRO A 302 2.68 29.53 -24.50
CA PRO A 302 2.88 28.13 -24.87
C PRO A 302 1.57 27.52 -25.39
N SER A 303 1.64 26.73 -26.46
CA SER A 303 0.47 26.02 -27.00
C SER A 303 -0.10 25.02 -25.99
N THR A 304 -1.40 24.74 -26.06
CA THR A 304 -2.04 23.72 -25.19
C THR A 304 -1.32 22.37 -25.24
N PHE A 305 -0.84 21.98 -26.42
CA PHE A 305 -0.04 20.75 -26.59
C PHE A 305 1.28 20.81 -25.81
N SER A 306 2.01 21.93 -25.89
CA SER A 306 3.25 22.11 -25.13
C SER A 306 3.02 22.12 -23.62
N LEU A 307 1.89 22.65 -23.16
CA LEU A 307 1.48 22.61 -21.76
C LEU A 307 1.15 21.19 -21.29
N VAL A 308 0.41 20.41 -22.10
CA VAL A 308 0.14 18.98 -21.83
C VAL A 308 1.45 18.20 -21.78
N LEU A 309 2.34 18.38 -22.75
CA LEU A 309 3.63 17.69 -22.78
C LEU A 309 4.51 18.08 -21.58
N GLY A 310 4.51 19.35 -21.21
CA GLY A 310 5.17 19.83 -19.99
C GLY A 310 4.61 19.16 -18.74
N GLN A 311 3.29 19.00 -18.65
CA GLN A 311 2.62 18.32 -17.54
C GLN A 311 2.91 16.82 -17.51
N VAL A 312 2.95 16.15 -18.67
CA VAL A 312 3.36 14.74 -18.78
C VAL A 312 4.79 14.59 -18.26
N ARG A 313 5.73 15.41 -18.76
CA ARG A 313 7.13 15.39 -18.31
C ARG A 313 7.27 15.64 -16.82
N HIS A 314 6.50 16.58 -16.28
CA HIS A 314 6.48 16.88 -14.84
C HIS A 314 5.99 15.68 -14.03
N THR A 315 4.85 15.09 -14.44
CA THR A 315 4.26 13.92 -13.77
C THR A 315 5.22 12.72 -13.81
N GLN A 316 5.86 12.46 -14.95
CA GLN A 316 6.88 11.41 -15.07
C GLN A 316 8.09 11.68 -14.18
N SER A 317 8.60 12.91 -14.15
CA SER A 317 9.75 13.27 -13.31
C SER A 317 9.47 13.05 -11.82
N ILE A 318 8.25 13.35 -11.35
CA ILE A 318 7.85 13.07 -9.96
C ILE A 318 7.79 11.56 -9.74
N LEU A 319 7.16 10.81 -10.64
CA LEU A 319 7.05 9.36 -10.53
C LEU A 319 8.42 8.70 -10.42
N TRP A 320 9.33 8.96 -11.35
CA TRP A 320 10.68 8.35 -11.37
C TRP A 320 11.54 8.72 -10.15
N ARG A 321 11.21 9.82 -9.47
CA ARG A 321 11.85 10.23 -8.21
C ARG A 321 11.20 9.59 -7.00
N ASP A 322 9.95 9.17 -7.11
CA ASP A 322 9.25 8.43 -6.07
C ASP A 322 9.43 6.93 -6.27
N TRP A 323 10.47 6.39 -5.64
CA TRP A 323 10.78 4.96 -5.69
C TRP A 323 9.59 4.08 -5.26
N SER A 324 8.72 4.61 -4.38
CA SER A 324 7.52 3.91 -3.96
C SER A 324 6.54 3.72 -5.12
N ALA A 325 6.27 4.80 -5.85
CA ALA A 325 5.36 4.76 -6.97
C ALA A 325 5.90 3.90 -8.11
N VAL A 326 7.22 3.96 -8.40
CA VAL A 326 7.86 3.10 -9.41
C VAL A 326 7.76 1.63 -9.03
N PHE A 327 8.02 1.29 -7.76
CA PHE A 327 7.94 -0.10 -7.31
C PHE A 327 6.54 -0.68 -7.54
N PHE A 328 5.47 -0.01 -7.10
CA PHE A 328 4.12 -0.57 -7.24
C PHE A 328 3.54 -0.47 -8.66
N ALA A 329 3.87 0.58 -9.40
CA ALA A 329 3.32 0.77 -10.74
C ALA A 329 4.02 -0.10 -11.80
N VAL A 330 5.32 -0.35 -11.63
CA VAL A 330 6.16 -1.01 -12.64
C VAL A 330 6.70 -2.34 -12.11
N ALA A 331 7.51 -2.30 -11.04
CA ALA A 331 8.24 -3.48 -10.59
C ALA A 331 7.32 -4.58 -10.03
N PHE A 332 6.25 -4.21 -9.34
CA PHE A 332 5.38 -5.15 -8.64
C PHE A 332 4.59 -6.07 -9.57
N PRO A 333 3.87 -5.58 -10.60
CA PRO A 333 3.24 -6.46 -11.59
C PRO A 333 4.25 -7.38 -12.31
N VAL A 334 5.42 -6.85 -12.69
CA VAL A 334 6.50 -7.63 -13.33
C VAL A 334 6.98 -8.75 -12.41
N LEU A 335 7.20 -8.44 -11.13
CA LEU A 335 7.62 -9.39 -10.11
C LEU A 335 6.57 -10.50 -9.90
N LEU A 336 5.28 -10.16 -9.90
CA LEU A 336 4.21 -11.17 -9.78
C LEU A 336 4.17 -12.10 -11.00
N VAL A 337 4.40 -11.59 -12.21
CA VAL A 337 4.52 -12.44 -13.42
C VAL A 337 5.73 -13.37 -13.33
N ALA A 338 6.82 -12.97 -12.68
CA ALA A 338 7.97 -13.85 -12.45
C ALA A 338 7.68 -14.92 -11.40
N ILE A 339 7.04 -14.54 -10.29
CA ILE A 339 6.88 -15.40 -9.11
C ILE A 339 5.70 -16.35 -9.27
N ILE A 340 4.50 -15.86 -9.61
CA ILE A 340 3.26 -16.65 -9.53
C ILE A 340 3.31 -17.90 -10.42
N PRO A 341 3.68 -17.84 -11.71
CA PRO A 341 3.79 -19.05 -12.52
C PRO A 341 4.90 -19.98 -12.02
N SER A 342 6.04 -19.43 -11.59
CA SER A 342 7.18 -20.21 -11.08
C SER A 342 6.86 -21.02 -9.82
N VAL A 343 5.98 -20.52 -8.94
CA VAL A 343 5.56 -21.24 -7.74
C VAL A 343 4.36 -22.17 -7.96
N ASN A 344 3.66 -22.04 -9.09
CA ASN A 344 2.49 -22.85 -9.47
C ASN A 344 2.80 -23.86 -10.59
N GLY A 345 3.99 -24.47 -10.54
CA GLY A 345 4.37 -25.55 -11.46
C GLY A 345 5.06 -25.12 -12.75
N GLY A 346 5.29 -23.82 -12.96
CA GLY A 346 6.00 -23.27 -14.12
C GLY A 346 5.11 -22.45 -15.04
N GLY A 347 5.72 -21.52 -15.79
CA GLY A 347 4.99 -20.68 -16.75
C GLY A 347 4.56 -21.40 -18.02
N ASP A 348 5.12 -22.58 -18.27
CA ASP A 348 4.85 -23.49 -19.38
C ASP A 348 3.64 -24.42 -19.14
N VAL A 349 3.08 -24.41 -17.92
CA VAL A 349 1.84 -25.12 -17.59
C VAL A 349 0.71 -24.60 -18.49
N ARG A 350 0.06 -25.53 -19.21
CA ARG A 350 -1.09 -25.22 -20.07
C ARG A 350 -2.38 -25.26 -19.27
N LEU A 351 -3.14 -24.17 -19.37
CA LEU A 351 -4.48 -24.04 -18.86
C LEU A 351 -5.48 -24.85 -19.70
N SER A 352 -6.68 -25.07 -19.17
CA SER A 352 -7.76 -25.80 -19.85
C SER A 352 -8.17 -25.16 -21.18
N ASN A 353 -7.95 -23.86 -21.34
CA ASN A 353 -8.18 -23.11 -22.57
C ASN A 353 -6.97 -23.09 -23.54
N GLY A 354 -5.95 -23.92 -23.29
CA GLY A 354 -4.74 -24.02 -24.13
C GLY A 354 -3.69 -22.92 -23.90
N GLN A 355 -3.99 -21.87 -23.12
CA GLN A 355 -3.05 -20.80 -22.81
C GLN A 355 -1.95 -21.25 -21.84
N LEU A 356 -0.74 -20.71 -22.00
CA LEU A 356 0.33 -20.88 -21.01
C LEU A 356 0.02 -20.04 -19.77
N LEU A 357 0.25 -20.59 -18.58
CA LEU A 357 0.05 -19.91 -17.30
C LEU A 357 0.84 -18.59 -17.23
N GLY A 358 2.07 -18.58 -17.75
CA GLY A 358 2.89 -17.38 -17.84
C GLY A 358 2.29 -16.30 -18.72
N THR A 359 1.70 -16.67 -19.86
CA THR A 359 1.03 -15.73 -20.78
C THR A 359 -0.27 -15.17 -20.19
N PHE A 360 -1.04 -16.02 -19.50
CA PHE A 360 -2.25 -15.60 -18.80
C PHE A 360 -1.92 -14.52 -17.76
N TYR A 361 -0.97 -14.79 -16.87
CA TYR A 361 -0.57 -13.81 -15.85
C TYR A 361 0.11 -12.59 -16.45
N ALA A 362 0.85 -12.70 -17.56
CA ALA A 362 1.38 -11.54 -18.27
C ALA A 362 0.26 -10.59 -18.75
N ALA A 363 -0.81 -11.13 -19.33
CA ALA A 363 -1.97 -10.37 -19.75
C ALA A 363 -2.71 -9.72 -18.56
N THR A 364 -3.07 -10.50 -17.55
CA THR A 364 -3.85 -9.97 -16.42
C THR A 364 -3.05 -9.01 -15.55
N MET A 365 -1.75 -9.23 -15.37
CA MET A 365 -0.88 -8.32 -14.61
C MET A 365 -0.60 -7.01 -15.34
N ALA A 366 -0.61 -6.99 -16.68
CA ALA A 366 -0.56 -5.74 -17.43
C ALA A 366 -1.80 -4.88 -17.17
N VAL A 367 -2.99 -5.49 -17.15
CA VAL A 367 -4.25 -4.82 -16.77
C VAL A 367 -4.24 -4.37 -15.32
N TYR A 368 -3.74 -5.19 -14.40
CA TYR A 368 -3.59 -4.84 -12.99
C TYR A 368 -2.63 -3.66 -12.79
N GLY A 369 -1.47 -3.66 -13.45
CA GLY A 369 -0.51 -2.56 -13.42
C GLY A 369 -1.10 -1.25 -13.94
N ALA A 370 -1.89 -1.32 -15.02
CA ALA A 370 -2.67 -0.19 -15.51
C ALA A 370 -3.70 0.30 -14.49
N ALA A 371 -4.43 -0.61 -13.85
CA ALA A 371 -5.41 -0.26 -12.82
C ALA A 371 -4.75 0.39 -11.60
N VAL A 372 -3.66 -0.17 -11.05
CA VAL A 372 -2.93 0.44 -9.92
C VAL A 372 -2.41 1.83 -10.29
N THR A 373 -1.83 1.97 -11.48
CA THR A 373 -1.28 3.27 -11.92
C THR A 373 -2.37 4.32 -12.09
N ALA A 374 -3.45 3.99 -12.81
CA ALA A 374 -4.47 4.95 -13.23
C ALA A 374 -5.58 5.15 -12.20
N TYR A 375 -6.00 4.09 -11.50
CA TYR A 375 -7.09 4.13 -10.52
C TYR A 375 -6.62 4.41 -9.09
N VAL A 376 -5.40 4.00 -8.71
CA VAL A 376 -4.88 4.16 -7.32
C VAL A 376 -3.88 5.31 -7.23
N ASN A 377 -2.76 5.22 -7.95
CA ASN A 377 -1.63 6.14 -7.77
C ASN A 377 -1.91 7.54 -8.31
N MET A 378 -2.50 7.65 -9.50
CA MET A 378 -2.79 8.96 -10.10
C MET A 378 -3.76 9.81 -9.25
N PRO A 379 -4.91 9.29 -8.77
CA PRO A 379 -5.82 10.05 -7.91
C PRO A 379 -5.20 10.39 -6.55
N GLN A 380 -4.41 9.48 -5.96
CA GLN A 380 -3.66 9.76 -4.73
C GLN A 380 -2.73 10.96 -4.92
N GLY A 381 -1.90 10.97 -5.98
CA GLY A 381 -1.00 12.09 -6.24
C GLY A 381 -1.74 13.42 -6.40
N LEU A 382 -2.93 13.40 -7.00
CA LEU A 382 -3.79 14.59 -7.12
C LEU A 382 -4.37 15.02 -5.75
N ALA A 383 -4.71 14.08 -4.89
CA ALA A 383 -5.16 14.35 -3.53
C ALA A 383 -4.05 14.98 -2.68
N GLU A 384 -2.82 14.48 -2.78
CA GLU A 384 -1.64 15.05 -2.11
C GLU A 384 -1.35 16.47 -2.59
N ASP A 385 -1.46 16.71 -3.90
CA ASP A 385 -1.32 18.05 -4.46
C ASP A 385 -2.39 19.01 -3.94
N ARG A 386 -3.62 18.52 -3.70
CA ARG A 386 -4.71 19.29 -3.10
C ARG A 386 -4.39 19.65 -1.65
N GLU A 387 -4.01 18.68 -0.83
CA GLU A 387 -3.68 18.87 0.59
C GLU A 387 -2.51 19.84 0.79
N ARG A 388 -1.50 19.77 -0.07
CA ARG A 388 -0.33 20.66 -0.02
C ARG A 388 -0.59 22.04 -0.62
N GLY A 389 -1.80 22.31 -1.10
CA GLY A 389 -2.16 23.55 -1.79
C GLY A 389 -1.42 23.76 -3.12
N VAL A 390 -0.82 22.72 -3.70
CA VAL A 390 -0.17 22.77 -5.02
C VAL A 390 -1.21 23.14 -6.07
N LEU A 391 -2.40 22.51 -6.04
CA LEU A 391 -3.47 22.81 -7.00
C LEU A 391 -3.94 24.27 -6.95
N LYS A 392 -3.93 24.90 -5.77
CA LYS A 392 -4.27 26.33 -5.62
C LYS A 392 -3.23 27.23 -6.30
N ARG A 393 -1.95 26.88 -6.17
CA ARG A 393 -0.85 27.59 -6.85
C ARG A 393 -0.89 27.37 -8.36
N THR A 394 -1.13 26.14 -8.80
CA THR A 394 -1.26 25.82 -10.23
C THR A 394 -2.46 26.52 -10.86
N GLY A 395 -3.56 26.70 -10.12
CA GLY A 395 -4.72 27.47 -10.58
C GLY A 395 -4.46 28.96 -10.82
N ALA A 396 -3.38 29.52 -10.26
CA ALA A 396 -2.95 30.90 -10.54
C ALA A 396 -2.03 31.01 -11.76
N THR A 397 -1.68 29.89 -12.40
CA THR A 397 -0.85 29.84 -13.62
C THR A 397 -1.74 29.78 -14.86
N PRO A 398 -1.23 30.09 -16.07
CA PRO A 398 -1.99 29.96 -17.31
C PRO A 398 -2.28 28.51 -17.73
N LEU A 399 -2.01 27.51 -16.89
CA LEU A 399 -2.25 26.09 -17.19
C LEU A 399 -3.75 25.77 -17.09
N PRO A 400 -4.43 25.42 -18.21
CA PRO A 400 -5.84 25.08 -18.16
C PRO A 400 -6.05 23.72 -17.46
N ALA A 401 -7.17 23.59 -16.75
CA ALA A 401 -7.55 22.40 -16.01
C ALA A 401 -7.52 21.11 -16.85
N VAL A 402 -8.02 21.22 -18.08
CA VAL A 402 -8.07 20.10 -19.03
C VAL A 402 -6.65 19.63 -19.37
N ALA A 403 -5.70 20.55 -19.57
CA ALA A 403 -4.31 20.17 -19.83
C ALA A 403 -3.66 19.48 -18.63
N LEU A 404 -3.99 19.91 -17.41
CA LEU A 404 -3.52 19.25 -16.18
C LEU A 404 -4.04 17.81 -16.07
N LEU A 405 -5.34 17.60 -16.30
CA LEU A 405 -5.98 16.29 -16.21
C LEU A 405 -5.53 15.36 -17.34
N VAL A 406 -5.53 15.85 -18.58
CA VAL A 406 -5.03 15.09 -19.74
C VAL A 406 -3.57 14.71 -19.55
N GLY A 407 -2.72 15.63 -19.06
CA GLY A 407 -1.32 15.32 -18.78
C GLY A 407 -1.13 14.23 -17.72
N ARG A 408 -2.02 14.15 -16.72
CA ARG A 408 -2.02 13.08 -15.71
C ARG A 408 -2.46 11.74 -16.30
N VAL A 409 -3.52 11.72 -17.11
CA VAL A 409 -4.02 10.51 -17.78
C VAL A 409 -2.99 9.96 -18.78
N VAL A 410 -2.40 10.83 -19.61
CA VAL A 410 -1.33 10.45 -20.55
C VAL A 410 -0.08 9.99 -19.79
N GLY A 411 0.24 10.62 -18.66
CA GLY A 411 1.30 10.15 -17.77
C GLY A 411 1.05 8.73 -17.25
N ALA A 412 -0.16 8.45 -16.75
CA ALA A 412 -0.54 7.12 -16.30
C ALA A 412 -0.50 6.09 -17.46
N LEU A 413 -0.92 6.48 -18.66
CA LEU A 413 -0.86 5.62 -19.85
C LEU A 413 0.58 5.27 -20.25
N ALA A 414 1.50 6.23 -20.22
CA ALA A 414 2.90 5.97 -20.53
C ALA A 414 3.53 4.96 -19.55
N VAL A 415 3.16 5.05 -18.27
CA VAL A 415 3.61 4.09 -17.24
C VAL A 415 2.98 2.73 -17.44
N ALA A 416 1.67 2.66 -17.71
CA ALA A 416 0.99 1.40 -18.00
C ALA A 416 1.58 0.68 -19.21
N LEU A 417 1.90 1.41 -20.28
CA LEU A 417 2.58 0.87 -21.47
C LEU A 417 3.98 0.37 -21.16
N LEU A 418 4.75 1.11 -20.35
CA LEU A 418 6.07 0.67 -19.90
C LEU A 418 5.98 -0.61 -19.07
N THR A 419 5.08 -0.67 -18.09
CA THR A 419 4.85 -1.87 -17.28
C THR A 419 4.44 -3.06 -18.15
N ALA A 420 3.56 -2.86 -19.13
CA ALA A 420 3.16 -3.92 -20.06
C ALA A 420 4.33 -4.38 -20.95
N PHE A 421 5.19 -3.45 -21.38
CA PHE A 421 6.41 -3.78 -22.11
C PHE A 421 7.37 -4.61 -21.25
N ASP A 422 7.62 -4.21 -20.01
CA ASP A 422 8.50 -4.94 -19.08
C ASP A 422 7.95 -6.35 -18.78
N ILE A 423 6.63 -6.48 -18.59
CA ILE A 423 5.96 -7.77 -18.43
C ILE A 423 6.11 -8.64 -19.68
N ALA A 424 5.88 -8.07 -20.87
CA ALA A 424 5.99 -8.80 -22.13
C ALA A 424 7.43 -9.25 -22.39
N LEU A 425 8.42 -8.40 -22.07
CA LEU A 425 9.84 -8.72 -22.17
C LEU A 425 10.22 -9.86 -21.21
N LEU A 426 9.79 -9.78 -19.95
CA LEU A 426 10.00 -10.85 -18.97
C LEU A 426 9.37 -12.16 -19.46
N ALA A 427 8.12 -12.13 -19.92
CA ALA A 427 7.42 -13.30 -20.41
C ALA A 427 8.12 -13.90 -21.64
N ALA A 428 8.61 -13.07 -22.56
CA ALA A 428 9.39 -13.50 -23.73
C ALA A 428 10.67 -14.24 -23.34
N ILE A 429 11.39 -13.74 -22.32
CA ILE A 429 12.63 -14.33 -21.84
C ILE A 429 12.37 -15.62 -21.03
N ALA A 430 11.43 -15.57 -20.09
CA ALA A 430 11.22 -16.63 -19.10
C ALA A 430 10.35 -17.78 -19.62
N TYR A 431 9.31 -17.48 -20.41
CA TYR A 431 8.27 -18.44 -20.77
C TYR A 431 8.22 -18.74 -22.27
N ARG A 432 8.95 -17.97 -23.09
CA ARG A 432 9.01 -18.10 -24.56
C ARG A 432 7.63 -18.33 -25.20
N PRO A 433 6.61 -17.51 -24.89
CA PRO A 433 5.30 -17.64 -25.50
C PRO A 433 5.39 -17.45 -27.01
N ALA A 434 4.51 -18.13 -27.75
CA ALA A 434 4.31 -17.81 -29.16
C ALA A 434 3.90 -16.33 -29.30
N TYR A 435 4.48 -15.64 -30.27
CA TYR A 435 4.24 -14.21 -30.48
C TYR A 435 2.72 -13.97 -30.68
N PRO A 436 2.04 -13.21 -29.80
CA PRO A 436 0.61 -13.07 -29.89
C PRO A 436 0.26 -12.23 -31.12
N ARG A 437 -0.43 -12.84 -32.08
CA ARG A 437 -0.90 -12.16 -33.31
C ARG A 437 -1.83 -10.98 -32.99
N GLY A 438 -2.48 -10.99 -31.82
CA GLY A 438 -3.36 -9.93 -31.31
C GLY A 438 -2.66 -8.79 -30.57
N LEU A 439 -1.35 -8.56 -30.74
CA LEU A 439 -0.65 -7.44 -30.09
C LEU A 439 -1.34 -6.07 -30.28
N PRO A 440 -1.84 -5.70 -31.49
CA PRO A 440 -2.59 -4.46 -31.66
C PRO A 440 -3.85 -4.39 -30.79
N ALA A 441 -4.58 -5.50 -30.67
CA ALA A 441 -5.77 -5.58 -29.80
C ALA A 441 -5.41 -5.51 -28.32
N ALA A 442 -4.30 -6.12 -27.90
CA ALA A 442 -3.78 -6.05 -26.54
C ALA A 442 -3.40 -4.59 -26.17
N VAL A 443 -2.68 -3.90 -27.05
CA VAL A 443 -2.30 -2.48 -26.86
C VAL A 443 -3.54 -1.60 -26.79
N LEU A 444 -4.50 -1.77 -27.71
CA LEU A 444 -5.75 -0.99 -27.69
C LEU A 444 -6.54 -1.24 -26.40
N THR A 445 -6.66 -2.51 -25.99
CA THR A 445 -7.32 -2.89 -24.74
C THR A 445 -6.66 -2.22 -23.54
N LEU A 446 -5.33 -2.22 -23.47
CA LEU A 446 -4.60 -1.55 -22.39
C LEU A 446 -4.87 -0.04 -22.38
N VAL A 447 -4.86 0.61 -23.55
CA VAL A 447 -5.12 2.05 -23.66
C VAL A 447 -6.53 2.37 -23.17
N VAL A 448 -7.54 1.67 -23.66
CA VAL A 448 -8.94 1.88 -23.29
C VAL A 448 -9.16 1.60 -21.80
N ALA A 449 -8.60 0.50 -21.27
CA ALA A 449 -8.68 0.16 -19.85
C ALA A 449 -8.02 1.22 -18.97
N THR A 450 -6.82 1.69 -19.34
CA THR A 450 -6.08 2.71 -18.57
C THR A 450 -6.84 4.04 -18.53
N VAL A 451 -7.43 4.46 -19.65
CA VAL A 451 -8.27 5.67 -19.70
C VAL A 451 -9.51 5.49 -18.83
N CYS A 452 -10.20 4.35 -18.92
CA CYS A 452 -11.36 4.03 -18.08
C CYS A 452 -11.00 4.10 -16.59
N PHE A 453 -9.94 3.43 -16.17
CA PHE A 453 -9.45 3.44 -14.79
C PHE A 453 -9.03 4.83 -14.31
N ALA A 454 -8.38 5.63 -15.17
CA ALA A 454 -7.99 6.99 -14.82
C ALA A 454 -9.21 7.88 -14.57
N VAL A 455 -10.22 7.80 -15.44
CA VAL A 455 -11.45 8.58 -15.32
C VAL A 455 -12.25 8.16 -14.08
N LEU A 456 -12.35 6.85 -13.80
CA LEU A 456 -12.97 6.36 -12.57
C LEU A 456 -12.20 6.76 -11.31
N GLY A 457 -10.86 6.77 -11.37
CA GLY A 457 -10.01 7.24 -10.28
C GLY A 457 -10.25 8.73 -9.98
N LEU A 458 -10.36 9.56 -11.02
CA LEU A 458 -10.74 10.97 -10.88
C LEU A 458 -12.15 11.15 -10.31
N ALA A 459 -13.10 10.30 -10.72
CA ALA A 459 -14.46 10.31 -10.18
C ALA A 459 -14.47 9.99 -8.69
N VAL A 460 -13.76 8.95 -8.25
CA VAL A 460 -13.60 8.61 -6.82
C VAL A 460 -12.99 9.78 -6.04
N MET A 461 -11.99 10.46 -6.61
CA MET A 461 -11.34 11.60 -5.98
C MET A 461 -12.27 12.81 -5.75
N SER A 462 -13.41 12.87 -6.43
CA SER A 462 -14.41 13.90 -6.18
C SER A 462 -15.18 13.69 -4.87
N PHE A 463 -15.15 12.47 -4.30
CA PHE A 463 -15.81 12.13 -3.05
C PHE A 463 -14.87 12.17 -1.85
N VAL A 464 -13.56 12.09 -2.09
CA VAL A 464 -12.57 11.91 -1.04
C VAL A 464 -11.87 13.24 -0.70
N ARG A 465 -11.66 13.48 0.59
CA ARG A 465 -11.07 14.73 1.11
C ARG A 465 -9.58 14.64 1.43
N SER A 466 -9.04 13.43 1.60
CA SER A 466 -7.63 13.21 1.91
C SER A 466 -6.96 12.17 1.02
N ALA A 467 -5.64 12.29 0.82
CA ALA A 467 -4.85 11.34 0.04
C ALA A 467 -4.88 9.93 0.64
N GLN A 468 -4.80 9.83 1.97
CA GLN A 468 -4.87 8.56 2.68
C GLN A 468 -6.23 7.88 2.52
N ALA A 469 -7.33 8.65 2.56
CA ALA A 469 -8.65 8.10 2.27
C ALA A 469 -8.78 7.71 0.79
N ALA A 470 -8.09 8.41 -0.12
CA ALA A 470 -8.17 8.13 -1.55
C ALA A 470 -7.55 6.76 -1.85
N VAL A 471 -6.33 6.52 -1.35
CA VAL A 471 -5.70 5.19 -1.39
C VAL A 471 -6.60 4.14 -0.76
N GLY A 472 -7.22 4.49 0.37
CA GLY A 472 -8.08 3.58 1.07
C GLY A 472 -9.26 3.07 0.27
N VAL A 473 -10.00 4.02 -0.34
CA VAL A 473 -11.16 3.70 -1.16
C VAL A 473 -10.72 2.98 -2.42
N THR A 474 -9.71 3.48 -3.14
CA THR A 474 -9.32 2.90 -4.44
C THR A 474 -8.66 1.54 -4.29
N LEU A 475 -7.78 1.34 -3.30
CA LEU A 475 -7.17 0.03 -3.05
C LEU A 475 -8.17 -0.94 -2.42
N GLY A 476 -9.03 -0.43 -1.52
CA GLY A 476 -10.09 -1.21 -0.87
C GLY A 476 -11.16 -1.70 -1.85
N THR A 477 -11.41 -1.00 -2.96
CA THR A 477 -12.28 -1.47 -4.04
C THR A 477 -11.52 -2.29 -5.07
N LEU A 478 -10.31 -1.88 -5.48
CA LEU A 478 -9.55 -2.55 -6.53
C LEU A 478 -9.16 -3.97 -6.13
N LEU A 479 -8.70 -4.18 -4.88
CA LEU A 479 -8.10 -5.45 -4.49
C LEU A 479 -9.13 -6.60 -4.41
N PRO A 480 -10.29 -6.47 -3.73
CA PRO A 480 -11.33 -7.49 -3.80
C PRO A 480 -11.83 -7.71 -5.23
N LEU A 481 -11.96 -6.63 -6.00
CA LEU A 481 -12.41 -6.72 -7.39
C LEU A 481 -11.41 -7.50 -8.26
N ALA A 482 -10.10 -7.30 -8.06
CA ALA A 482 -9.05 -8.01 -8.79
C ALA A 482 -9.10 -9.53 -8.55
N PHE A 483 -9.42 -9.96 -7.33
CA PHE A 483 -9.59 -11.39 -7.03
C PHE A 483 -10.78 -12.02 -7.73
N ILE A 484 -11.92 -11.31 -7.80
CA ILE A 484 -13.13 -11.81 -8.47
C ILE A 484 -13.12 -11.59 -10.00
N SER A 485 -12.13 -10.86 -10.53
CA SER A 485 -11.99 -10.49 -11.95
C SER A 485 -10.92 -11.33 -12.67
N ASP A 486 -10.62 -12.53 -12.19
CA ASP A 486 -9.64 -13.47 -12.77
C ASP A 486 -8.20 -12.91 -12.89
N ILE A 487 -7.84 -11.85 -12.16
CA ILE A 487 -6.49 -11.27 -12.26
C ILE A 487 -5.46 -12.11 -11.53
N PHE A 488 -5.77 -12.49 -10.28
CA PHE A 488 -4.84 -13.25 -9.42
C PHE A 488 -5.11 -14.76 -9.41
N VAL A 489 -6.33 -15.17 -9.77
CA VAL A 489 -6.77 -16.57 -9.68
C VAL A 489 -7.19 -17.04 -11.07
N VAL A 490 -6.76 -18.24 -11.45
CA VAL A 490 -7.09 -18.84 -12.75
C VAL A 490 -8.17 -19.89 -12.57
N GLY A 491 -9.20 -19.85 -13.42
CA GLY A 491 -10.21 -20.91 -13.49
C GLY A 491 -11.06 -21.08 -12.25
N ALA A 492 -11.16 -20.04 -11.41
CA ALA A 492 -12.04 -20.08 -10.25
C ALA A 492 -13.52 -19.98 -10.65
N SER A 493 -14.33 -20.90 -10.13
CA SER A 493 -15.79 -20.87 -10.26
C SER A 493 -16.41 -20.06 -9.13
N PHE A 494 -16.82 -18.82 -9.40
CA PHE A 494 -17.47 -17.98 -8.38
C PHE A 494 -18.95 -18.35 -8.23
N PRO A 495 -19.56 -18.21 -7.04
CA PRO A 495 -21.02 -18.25 -6.90
C PRO A 495 -21.69 -17.26 -7.88
N PRO A 496 -22.90 -17.56 -8.41
CA PRO A 496 -23.50 -16.75 -9.48
C PRO A 496 -23.61 -15.25 -9.16
N VAL A 497 -23.85 -14.92 -7.89
CA VAL A 497 -23.93 -13.52 -7.44
C VAL A 497 -22.57 -12.82 -7.53
N ILE A 498 -21.50 -13.47 -7.07
CA ILE A 498 -20.14 -12.90 -7.11
C ILE A 498 -19.66 -12.80 -8.57
N GLU A 499 -19.98 -13.80 -9.37
CA GLU A 499 -19.69 -13.80 -10.81
C GLU A 499 -20.41 -12.63 -11.51
N ALA A 500 -21.70 -12.44 -11.27
CA ALA A 500 -22.47 -11.31 -11.83
C ALA A 500 -21.89 -9.95 -11.39
N ILE A 501 -21.51 -9.80 -10.12
CA ILE A 501 -20.86 -8.58 -9.62
C ILE A 501 -19.54 -8.34 -10.36
N SER A 502 -18.73 -9.38 -10.56
CA SER A 502 -17.45 -9.22 -11.24
C SER A 502 -17.60 -8.77 -12.70
N TRP A 503 -18.61 -9.26 -13.41
CA TRP A 503 -18.95 -8.85 -14.78
C TRP A 503 -19.60 -7.46 -14.85
N PHE A 504 -20.15 -6.93 -13.76
CA PHE A 504 -20.66 -5.57 -13.75
C PHE A 504 -19.55 -4.51 -13.87
N PHE A 505 -18.37 -4.79 -13.31
CA PHE A 505 -17.27 -3.84 -13.22
C PHE A 505 -16.28 -3.94 -14.38
N PRO A 506 -15.60 -2.83 -14.73
CA PRO A 506 -14.73 -2.78 -15.91
C PRO A 506 -13.46 -3.65 -15.77
N LEU A 507 -13.05 -3.99 -14.55
CA LEU A 507 -11.80 -4.72 -14.31
C LEU A 507 -11.81 -6.13 -14.93
N ARG A 508 -12.92 -6.87 -14.78
CA ARG A 508 -13.08 -8.20 -15.39
C ARG A 508 -13.11 -8.11 -16.91
N HIS A 509 -13.83 -7.15 -17.46
CA HIS A 509 -13.85 -6.92 -18.91
C HIS A 509 -12.47 -6.58 -19.49
N ALA A 510 -11.69 -5.74 -18.80
CA ALA A 510 -10.32 -5.44 -19.22
C ALA A 510 -9.42 -6.67 -19.18
N ALA A 511 -9.50 -7.49 -18.12
CA ALA A 511 -8.75 -8.74 -18.00
C ALA A 511 -9.13 -9.74 -19.11
N SER A 512 -10.43 -9.98 -19.32
CA SER A 512 -10.95 -10.88 -20.35
C SER A 512 -10.59 -10.42 -21.77
N ALA A 513 -10.68 -9.13 -22.07
CA ALA A 513 -10.28 -8.59 -23.38
C ALA A 513 -8.78 -8.78 -23.63
N MET A 514 -7.96 -8.56 -22.59
CA MET A 514 -6.51 -8.75 -22.69
C MET A 514 -6.13 -10.22 -22.87
N THR A 515 -6.75 -11.13 -22.12
CA THR A 515 -6.47 -12.57 -22.24
C THR A 515 -6.96 -13.14 -23.57
N GLN A 516 -8.07 -12.65 -24.12
CA GLN A 516 -8.51 -13.00 -25.48
C GLN A 516 -7.54 -12.49 -26.55
N ALA A 517 -7.01 -11.27 -26.40
CA ALA A 517 -6.06 -10.69 -27.37
C ALA A 517 -4.72 -11.45 -27.45
N VAL A 518 -4.32 -12.13 -26.36
CA VAL A 518 -3.09 -12.96 -26.33
C VAL A 518 -3.37 -14.46 -26.45
N ALA A 519 -4.59 -14.86 -26.79
CA ALA A 519 -4.93 -16.27 -26.92
C ALA A 519 -4.16 -16.97 -28.07
N PRO A 520 -3.69 -18.21 -27.88
CA PRO A 520 -2.92 -18.94 -28.89
C PRO A 520 -3.76 -19.25 -30.14
N ASP A 521 -5.06 -19.52 -29.95
CA ASP A 521 -6.00 -19.91 -31.01
C ASP A 521 -6.76 -18.72 -31.60
N LEU A 522 -6.19 -17.51 -31.47
CA LEU A 522 -6.85 -16.29 -31.92
C LEU A 522 -7.17 -16.34 -33.42
N THR A 523 -8.45 -16.22 -33.74
CA THR A 523 -8.97 -16.05 -35.10
C THR A 523 -9.42 -14.59 -35.29
N GLY A 524 -8.96 -13.93 -36.34
CA GLY A 524 -9.30 -12.54 -36.63
C GLY A 524 -8.43 -11.50 -35.90
N SER A 525 -9.02 -10.34 -35.56
CA SER A 525 -8.30 -9.18 -35.04
C SER A 525 -7.97 -9.24 -33.54
N GLY A 526 -8.62 -10.12 -32.78
CA GLY A 526 -8.51 -10.19 -31.33
C GLY A 526 -9.20 -9.06 -30.57
N LEU A 527 -10.01 -8.24 -31.25
CA LEU A 527 -10.78 -7.18 -30.62
C LEU A 527 -12.04 -7.73 -29.95
N ALA A 528 -12.04 -7.78 -28.62
CA ALA A 528 -13.21 -8.10 -27.80
C ALA A 528 -14.14 -6.87 -27.71
N LEU A 529 -14.89 -6.60 -28.78
CA LEU A 529 -15.73 -5.39 -28.90
C LEU A 529 -16.78 -5.27 -27.79
N ASP A 530 -17.30 -6.40 -27.32
CA ASP A 530 -18.24 -6.49 -26.21
C ASP A 530 -17.63 -5.96 -24.89
N HIS A 531 -16.41 -6.38 -24.58
CA HIS A 531 -15.69 -5.93 -23.39
C HIS A 531 -15.23 -4.47 -23.51
N LEU A 532 -14.75 -4.06 -24.69
CA LEU A 532 -14.38 -2.67 -24.96
C LEU A 532 -15.58 -1.72 -24.84
N ALA A 533 -16.77 -2.14 -25.27
CA ALA A 533 -17.99 -1.35 -25.13
C ALA A 533 -18.33 -1.09 -23.66
N VAL A 534 -18.18 -2.08 -22.78
CA VAL A 534 -18.39 -1.91 -21.33
C VAL A 534 -17.36 -0.96 -20.72
N LEU A 535 -16.09 -1.05 -21.12
CA LEU A 535 -15.05 -0.12 -20.68
C LEU A 535 -15.36 1.33 -21.10
N LEU A 536 -15.84 1.52 -22.33
CA LEU A 536 -16.27 2.83 -22.82
C LEU A 536 -17.49 3.35 -22.06
N ALA A 537 -18.48 2.51 -21.77
CA ALA A 537 -19.65 2.89 -20.97
C ALA A 537 -19.23 3.38 -19.57
N TRP A 538 -18.37 2.65 -18.87
CA TRP A 538 -17.83 3.06 -17.57
C TRP A 538 -16.99 4.34 -17.65
N THR A 539 -16.26 4.54 -18.76
CA THR A 539 -15.52 5.79 -19.01
C THR A 539 -16.47 6.98 -19.12
N VAL A 540 -17.60 6.82 -19.83
CA VAL A 540 -18.63 7.85 -19.95
C VAL A 540 -19.25 8.14 -18.58
N VAL A 541 -19.61 7.11 -17.80
CA VAL A 541 -20.16 7.27 -16.44
C VAL A 541 -19.19 8.05 -15.55
N GLY A 542 -17.91 7.66 -15.52
CA GLY A 542 -16.90 8.37 -14.73
C GLY A 542 -16.70 9.81 -15.21
N ALA A 543 -16.70 10.06 -16.52
CA ALA A 543 -16.56 11.40 -17.08
C ALA A 543 -17.74 12.31 -16.71
N VAL A 544 -18.97 11.78 -16.71
CA VAL A 544 -20.17 12.48 -16.24
C VAL A 544 -20.04 12.82 -14.76
N VAL A 545 -19.61 11.88 -13.91
CA VAL A 545 -19.41 12.15 -12.47
C VAL A 545 -18.35 13.24 -12.25
N VAL A 546 -17.24 13.20 -12.98
CA VAL A 546 -16.21 14.24 -12.93
C VAL A 546 -16.78 15.58 -13.39
N ALA A 547 -17.49 15.65 -14.51
CA ALA A 547 -18.07 16.89 -15.02
C ALA A 547 -19.09 17.52 -14.04
N LEU A 548 -19.90 16.70 -13.38
CA LEU A 548 -20.93 17.16 -12.45
C LEU A 548 -20.37 17.61 -11.09
N ARG A 549 -19.24 17.05 -10.65
CA ARG A 549 -18.69 17.29 -9.30
C ARG A 549 -17.43 18.14 -9.28
N PHE A 550 -16.66 18.18 -10.37
CA PHE A 550 -15.39 18.87 -10.39
C PHE A 550 -15.59 20.38 -10.56
N ARG A 551 -15.54 21.09 -9.44
CA ARG A 551 -15.50 22.56 -9.41
C ARG A 551 -14.09 23.00 -9.05
N TRP A 552 -13.48 23.82 -9.89
CA TRP A 552 -12.36 24.61 -9.42
C TRP A 552 -12.89 25.52 -8.31
N GLU A 553 -12.20 25.56 -7.16
CA GLU A 553 -12.38 26.64 -6.20
C GLU A 553 -11.95 27.92 -6.92
N THR A 554 -12.86 28.51 -7.68
CA THR A 554 -12.66 29.75 -8.41
C THR A 554 -12.47 30.85 -7.39
N SER A 555 -11.22 31.30 -7.27
CA SER A 555 -10.79 32.65 -6.91
C SER A 555 -11.94 33.59 -6.50
N GLU A 556 -12.32 33.54 -5.22
CA GLU A 556 -13.35 34.40 -4.64
C GLU A 556 -12.83 35.84 -4.38
N ALA A 557 -11.76 36.24 -5.07
CA ALA A 557 -11.08 37.52 -4.86
C ALA A 557 -11.36 38.58 -5.94
N ALA A 558 -12.10 38.28 -7.02
CA ALA A 558 -12.23 39.22 -8.15
C ALA A 558 -13.59 39.91 -8.31
N THR A 559 -14.64 39.54 -7.58
CA THR A 559 -16.00 40.09 -7.83
C THR A 559 -16.80 40.39 -6.56
N ARG A 560 -16.20 41.06 -5.59
CA ARG A 560 -16.96 42.02 -4.77
C ARG A 560 -16.44 43.42 -5.08
N PRO A 561 -17.23 44.30 -5.72
CA PRO A 561 -16.93 45.73 -5.70
C PRO A 561 -17.10 46.18 -4.25
N GLY A 562 -16.00 46.11 -3.50
CA GLY A 562 -15.92 46.63 -2.16
C GLY A 562 -16.20 48.12 -2.22
N ARG A 563 -17.35 48.52 -1.66
CA ARG A 563 -17.58 49.88 -1.13
C ARG A 563 -16.28 50.35 -0.49
N ARG A 564 -15.58 51.27 -1.15
CA ARG A 564 -14.58 52.11 -0.49
C ARG A 564 -15.33 52.84 0.62
N ARG A 565 -15.13 52.43 1.87
CA ARG A 565 -15.47 53.27 3.01
C ARG A 565 -14.58 54.51 2.92
N PRO A 566 -15.13 55.74 2.94
CA PRO A 566 -14.31 56.92 3.09
C PRO A 566 -13.66 56.86 4.47
N VAL A 567 -12.33 56.98 4.52
CA VAL A 567 -11.62 57.26 5.75
C VAL A 567 -12.04 58.66 6.19
N ALA A 568 -12.90 58.74 7.19
CA ALA A 568 -13.30 59.99 7.80
C ALA A 568 -12.23 60.46 8.80
N GLY A 569 -11.79 61.71 8.66
CA GLY A 569 -11.37 62.56 9.77
C GLY A 569 -9.93 62.40 10.26
N GLN A 570 -8.97 62.98 9.55
CA GLN A 570 -7.81 63.60 10.19
C GLN A 570 -7.82 65.09 9.83
N THR A 571 -8.44 65.87 10.69
CA THR A 571 -8.30 67.32 10.74
C THR A 571 -7.80 67.73 12.12
N ALA A 572 -6.91 68.72 12.09
CA ALA A 572 -6.41 69.55 13.18
C ALA A 572 -5.32 68.98 14.11
N ARG A 573 -4.08 69.42 13.86
CA ARG A 573 -3.42 70.38 14.76
C ARG A 573 -2.23 71.05 14.05
N THR A 574 -2.52 72.20 13.43
CA THR A 574 -1.57 73.31 13.35
C THR A 574 -1.84 74.20 14.55
N SER A 575 -0.83 74.40 15.41
CA SER A 575 -0.80 75.53 16.34
C SER A 575 0.57 76.17 16.21
N SER A 576 0.59 77.40 15.71
CA SER A 576 1.67 78.34 15.91
C SER A 576 1.70 78.77 17.38
N ARG A 577 2.87 78.65 17.99
CA ARG A 577 3.53 79.68 18.80
C ARG A 577 4.99 79.31 19.00
#